data_AF-A0A2W4YW13-F1
#
_entry.id   AF-A0A2W4YW13-F1
#
_cell.length_a   1.000
_cell.length_b   1.000
_cell.length_c   1.000
_cell.angle_alpha   90.00
_cell.angle_beta   90.00
_cell.angle_gamma   90.00
#
_symmetry.space_group_name_H-M   'P 1'
#
loop_
_entity.id
_entity.type
_entity.pdbx_description
1 polymer ?
#
loop_
_entity_poly.entity_id
_entity_poly.type
_entity_poly.pdbx_seq_one_letter_code
_entity_poly.pdbx_strand_id
1 'polypeptide(L)'
;MLSVVAVVLASYLVLRVVWPLRWSRAARTGLAVLVFGLALHHRIVARFAGSMASPEIPKAAIAVLGTGFIALLLTTVFVLLLDAL
;
A
#
# COMPACT_ATOMS: atom_id res chain seq x y z
N MET A 1 -16.25 -2.56 1.07
CA MET A 1 -15.62 -3.72 1.72
C MET A 1 -14.13 -3.82 1.41
N LEU A 2 -13.70 -3.82 0.13
CA LEU A 2 -12.27 -3.87 -0.25
C LEU A 2 -11.38 -2.82 0.41
N SER A 3 -11.85 -1.58 0.60
CA SER A 3 -11.07 -0.52 1.26
C SER A 3 -10.84 -0.79 2.76
N VAL A 4 -11.75 -1.48 3.44
CA VAL A 4 -11.57 -1.86 4.85
C VAL A 4 -10.49 -2.93 4.95
N VAL A 5 -10.56 -3.95 4.08
CA VAL A 5 -9.53 -5.00 4.00
C VAL A 5 -8.15 -4.38 3.72
N ALA A 6 -8.06 -3.46 2.75
CA ALA A 6 -6.81 -2.78 2.43
C ALA A 6 -6.23 -2.00 3.63
N VAL A 7 -7.09 -1.30 4.39
CA VAL A 7 -6.67 -0.60 5.62
C VAL A 7 -6.17 -1.57 6.68
N VAL A 8 -6.86 -2.70 6.89
CA VAL A 8 -6.44 -3.72 7.86
C VAL A 8 -5.08 -4.31 7.49
N LEU A 9 -4.90 -4.70 6.22
CA LEU A 9 -3.64 -5.25 5.73
C LEU A 9 -2.49 -4.24 5.81
N ALA A 10 -2.75 -2.97 5.44
CA ALA A 10 -1.78 -1.89 5.57
C ALA A 10 -1.38 -1.63 7.02
N SER A 11 -2.34 -1.56 7.94
CA SER A 11 -2.07 -1.42 9.39
C SER A 11 -1.22 -2.57 9.91
N TYR A 12 -1.56 -3.80 9.54
CA TYR A 12 -0.79 -4.99 9.91
C TYR A 12 0.66 -4.88 9.42
N LEU A 13 0.87 -4.52 8.15
CA LEU A 13 2.22 -4.37 7.59
C LEU A 13 3.01 -3.24 8.27
N VAL A 14 2.36 -2.12 8.56
CA VAL A 14 2.99 -1.00 9.27
C VAL A 14 3.44 -1.43 10.66
N LEU A 15 2.61 -2.18 11.38
CA LEU A 15 2.95 -2.65 12.73
C LEU A 15 4.05 -3.71 12.72
N ARG A 16 4.04 -4.64 11.77
CA ARG A 16 5.01 -5.77 11.74
C ARG A 16 6.32 -5.44 11.02
N VAL A 17 6.29 -4.56 10.01
CA VAL A 17 7.46 -4.28 9.17
C VAL A 17 8.00 -2.88 9.40
N VAL A 18 7.15 -1.84 9.38
CA VAL A 18 7.62 -0.44 9.42
C VAL A 18 7.98 0.01 10.83
N TRP A 19 7.15 -0.32 11.82
CA TRP A 19 7.36 0.08 13.22
C TRP A 19 8.69 -0.43 13.83
N PRO A 20 9.11 -1.71 13.65
CA PRO A 20 10.36 -2.22 14.21
C PRO A 20 11.63 -1.71 13.51
N LEU A 21 11.53 -1.00 12.38
CA LEU A 21 12.69 -0.40 11.74
C LEU A 21 13.36 0.60 12.70
N ARG A 22 14.69 0.49 12.85
CA ARG A 22 15.51 1.38 13.69
C ARG A 22 15.74 2.76 13.04
N TRP A 23 14.80 3.21 12.21
CA TRP A 23 14.88 4.47 11.46
C TRP A 23 14.33 5.64 12.26
N SER A 24 14.64 6.86 11.80
CA SER A 24 14.08 8.08 12.36
C SER A 24 12.54 8.03 12.32
N ARG A 25 11.89 8.73 13.25
CA ARG A 25 10.42 8.79 13.32
C ARG A 25 9.84 9.30 11.99
N ALA A 26 10.46 10.31 11.39
CA ALA A 26 10.06 10.86 10.10
C ALA A 26 10.08 9.81 8.98
N ALA A 27 11.15 9.00 8.89
CA ALA A 27 11.26 7.96 7.88
C ALA A 27 10.19 6.86 8.07
N ARG A 28 9.91 6.46 9.31
CA ARG A 28 8.84 5.49 9.61
C ARG A 28 7.46 6.03 9.25
N THR A 29 7.16 7.28 9.61
CA THR A 29 5.90 7.92 9.24
C THR A 29 5.77 8.05 7.72
N GLY A 30 6.83 8.44 7.03
CA GLY A 30 6.84 8.50 5.57
C GLY A 30 6.55 7.15 4.92
N LEU A 31 7.17 6.08 5.41
CA LEU A 31 6.89 4.72 4.94
C LEU A 31 5.46 4.27 5.23
N ALA A 32 4.95 4.56 6.43
CA ALA A 32 3.56 4.23 6.78
C ALA A 32 2.58 4.94 5.84
N VAL A 33 2.79 6.24 5.59
CA VAL A 33 1.98 7.01 4.64
C VAL A 33 2.06 6.40 3.23
N LEU A 34 3.25 6.00 2.79
CA LEU A 34 3.43 5.34 1.49
C LEU A 34 2.67 4.00 1.41
N VAL A 35 2.74 3.20 2.47
CA VAL A 35 2.02 1.91 2.56
C VAL A 35 0.52 2.12 2.46
N PHE A 36 -0.05 3.05 3.23
CA PHE A 36 -1.47 3.38 3.16
C PHE A 36 -1.85 4.00 1.80
N GLY A 37 -1.01 4.85 1.24
CA GLY A 37 -1.22 5.46 -0.07
C GLY A 37 -1.32 4.41 -1.18
N LEU A 38 -0.41 3.44 -1.20
CA LEU A 38 -0.48 2.30 -2.13
C LEU A 38 -1.69 1.42 -1.87
N ALA A 39 -1.99 1.09 -0.61
CA ALA A 39 -3.16 0.27 -0.27
C ALA A 39 -4.48 0.91 -0.72
N LEU A 40 -4.55 2.25 -0.71
CA LEU A 40 -5.72 3.03 -1.08
C LEU A 40 -5.65 3.63 -2.49
N HIS A 41 -4.65 3.27 -3.30
CA HIS A 41 -4.38 3.96 -4.56
C HIS A 41 -5.58 3.99 -5.51
N HIS A 42 -6.37 2.92 -5.61
CA HIS A 42 -7.60 2.91 -6.42
C HIS A 42 -8.61 3.98 -5.98
N ARG A 43 -8.76 4.24 -4.68
CA ARG A 43 -9.68 5.27 -4.16
C ARG A 43 -9.13 6.67 -4.38
N ILE A 44 -7.83 6.84 -4.16
CA ILE A 44 -7.15 8.12 -4.39
C ILE A 44 -7.29 8.48 -5.87
N VAL A 45 -6.89 7.59 -6.77
CA VAL A 45 -6.96 7.83 -8.21
C VAL A 45 -8.40 8.02 -8.68
N ALA A 46 -9.35 7.20 -8.23
CA ALA A 46 -10.76 7.37 -8.60
C ALA A 46 -11.34 8.72 -8.16
N ARG A 47 -10.83 9.33 -7.08
CA ARG A 47 -11.27 10.65 -6.63
C ARG A 47 -10.81 11.79 -7.55
N PHE A 48 -9.67 11.61 -8.24
CA PHE A 48 -9.08 12.65 -9.09
C PHE A 48 -9.33 12.43 -10.59
N ALA A 49 -9.37 11.17 -11.03
CA ALA A 49 -9.49 10.79 -12.44
C ALA A 49 -10.73 9.91 -12.73
N GLY A 50 -11.67 9.81 -11.78
CA GLY A 50 -12.89 8.99 -11.91
C GLY A 50 -12.66 7.49 -11.75
N SER A 51 -11.76 6.89 -12.53
CA SER A 51 -11.42 5.47 -12.42
C SER A 51 -9.97 5.20 -12.83
N MET A 52 -9.39 4.06 -12.42
CA MET A 52 -8.07 3.63 -12.90
C MET A 52 -8.05 3.27 -14.39
N ALA A 53 -9.21 3.10 -15.02
CA ALA A 53 -9.35 2.84 -16.45
C ALA A 53 -9.38 4.12 -17.28
N SER A 54 -9.25 5.29 -16.65
CA SER A 54 -9.32 6.56 -17.36
C SER A 54 -8.11 6.76 -18.28
N PRO A 55 -8.33 7.19 -19.54
CA PRO A 55 -7.27 7.40 -20.52
C PRO A 55 -6.34 8.57 -20.15
N GLU A 56 -6.77 9.49 -19.28
CA GLU A 56 -5.97 10.61 -18.77
C GLU A 56 -4.87 10.20 -17.79
N ILE A 57 -4.88 8.97 -17.26
CA ILE A 57 -3.85 8.52 -16.32
C ILE A 57 -2.63 8.03 -17.11
N PRO A 58 -1.42 8.58 -16.86
CA PRO A 58 -0.20 8.13 -17.54
C PRO A 58 0.05 6.64 -17.31
N LYS A 59 0.36 5.89 -18.38
CA LYS A 59 0.63 4.44 -18.32
C LYS A 59 1.72 4.08 -17.30
N ALA A 60 2.76 4.91 -17.20
CA ALA A 60 3.83 4.73 -16.22
C ALA A 60 3.31 4.82 -14.77
N ALA A 61 2.38 5.74 -14.49
CA ALA A 61 1.79 5.85 -13.15
C ALA A 61 0.95 4.61 -12.80
N ILE A 62 0.17 4.09 -13.76
CA ILE A 62 -0.58 2.84 -13.57
C ILE A 62 0.36 1.68 -13.27
N ALA A 63 1.46 1.57 -14.02
CA ALA A 63 2.45 0.51 -13.83
C ALA A 63 3.13 0.59 -12.45
N VAL A 64 3.54 1.79 -12.01
CA VAL A 64 4.16 1.99 -10.70
C VAL A 64 3.18 1.69 -9.56
N LEU A 65 1.95 2.19 -9.64
CA LEU A 65 0.93 1.94 -8.62
C LEU A 65 0.55 0.46 -8.54
N GLY A 66 0.34 -0.19 -9.69
CA GLY A 66 0.02 -1.61 -9.76
C GLY A 66 1.15 -2.49 -9.24
N THR A 67 2.39 -2.24 -9.69
CA THR A 67 3.58 -2.99 -9.24
C THR A 67 3.81 -2.80 -7.75
N GLY A 68 3.73 -1.56 -7.27
CA GLY A 68 3.85 -1.24 -5.86
C GLY A 68 2.80 -1.94 -5.01
N PHE A 69 1.52 -1.90 -5.43
CA PHE A 69 0.44 -2.57 -4.72
C PHE A 69 0.64 -4.09 -4.66
N ILE A 70 1.04 -4.72 -5.77
CA ILE A 70 1.32 -6.16 -5.81
C ILE A 70 2.48 -6.51 -4.87
N ALA A 71 3.57 -5.74 -4.88
CA ALA A 71 4.69 -5.95 -3.95
C ALA A 71 4.23 -5.86 -2.49
N LEU A 72 3.35 -4.91 -2.18
CA LEU A 72 2.77 -4.72 -0.85
C LEU A 72 1.89 -5.91 -0.45
N LEU A 73 1.06 -6.41 -1.36
CA LEU A 73 0.22 -7.58 -1.15
C LEU A 73 1.05 -8.84 -0.90
N LEU A 74 2.05 -9.10 -1.74
CA LEU A 74 2.97 -10.23 -1.59
C LEU A 74 3.74 -10.17 -0.27
N THR A 75 4.24 -8.98 0.09
CA THR A 75 4.91 -8.77 1.39
C THR A 75 3.95 -9.07 2.55
N THR A 76 2.70 -8.61 2.45
CA THR A 76 1.68 -8.85 3.49
C THR A 76 1.44 -10.34 3.69
N VAL A 77 1.22 -11.08 2.59
CA VAL A 77 1.02 -12.53 2.65
C VAL A 77 2.25 -13.23 3.22
N PHE A 78 3.45 -12.84 2.80
CA PHE A 78 4.69 -13.42 3.29
C PHE A 78 4.86 -13.23 4.80
N VAL A 79 4.63 -12.01 5.31
CA VAL A 79 4.74 -11.73 6.76
C VAL A 79 3.65 -12.48 7.54
N LEU A 80 2.43 -12.60 7.01
CA LEU A 80 1.37 -13.42 7.62
C LEU A 80 1.76 -14.88 7.74
N LEU A 81 2.40 -15.44 6.71
CA LEU A 81 2.91 -16.81 6.74
C LEU A 81 4.02 -16.97 7.78
N LEU A 82 4.95 -16.02 7.86
CA LEU A 82 6.01 -16.03 8.89
C LEU A 82 5.45 -15.91 10.30
N ASP A 83 4.37 -15.17 10.49
CA ASP A 83 3.72 -15.01 11.80
C ASP A 83 2.91 -16.24 12.22
N ALA A 84 2.50 -17.07 11.26
CA ALA A 84 1.71 -18.28 11.49
C ALA A 84 2.55 -19.56 11.69
N LEU A 85 3.85 -19.49 11.39
CA LEU A 85 4.85 -20.56 11.57
C LEU A 85 5.52 -20.45 12.94
#